data_AF-A0A9E2D401-F1
#
_entry.id   AF-A0A9E2D401-F1
#
_cell.length_a   1.000
_cell.length_b   1.000
_cell.length_c   1.000
_cell.angle_alpha   90.00
_cell.angle_beta   90.00
_cell.angle_gamma   90.00
#
_symmetry.space_group_name_H-M   'P 1'
#
loop_
_entity.id
_entity.type
_entity.pdbx_description
1 polymer ?
#
loop_
_entity_poly.entity_id
_entity_poly.type
_entity_poly.pdbx_seq_one_letter_code
_entity_poly.pdbx_strand_id
1 'polypeptide(L)'
;MTMNKNNLTPKKKNEITEKQSSPIQEIKQTGKDVLQVAVNDEQLMKALGSKDENFLYGLLEQIVNAGTRGRSFDGKGVEFMLSVVKGINPKDQVEAMLASQMAAVQMATMTFARRLAHVENIPQQDSAERAFNKLARTFVAQMEALTRYRGKGQQKMTVEHVHVHQGGQAIVGNVNQEGGGVKNEK
;
A
#
# COMPACT_ATOMS: atom_id res chain seq x y z
N MET A 1 35.56 -49.53 -32.96
CA MET A 1 35.98 -48.14 -33.21
C MET A 1 34.78 -47.42 -33.82
N THR A 2 34.16 -46.39 -33.25
CA THR A 2 34.48 -45.57 -32.07
C THR A 2 33.18 -44.83 -31.69
N MET A 3 32.96 -44.62 -30.39
CA MET A 3 31.83 -43.93 -29.76
C MET A 3 31.52 -42.55 -30.34
N ASN A 4 30.26 -42.07 -30.23
CA ASN A 4 30.04 -40.70 -29.73
C ASN A 4 28.65 -40.41 -29.13
N LYS A 5 28.67 -40.29 -27.79
CA LYS A 5 28.05 -39.28 -26.91
C LYS A 5 26.53 -39.01 -26.97
N ASN A 6 25.90 -39.44 -25.88
CA ASN A 6 24.93 -38.66 -25.09
C ASN A 6 24.85 -37.18 -25.45
N ASN A 7 23.63 -36.71 -25.72
CA ASN A 7 23.12 -35.54 -25.03
C ASN A 7 21.60 -35.57 -24.98
N LEU A 8 21.10 -35.84 -23.77
CA LEU A 8 19.77 -35.45 -23.33
C LEU A 8 19.59 -33.97 -23.67
N THR A 9 18.73 -33.65 -24.62
CA THR A 9 18.15 -32.31 -24.69
C THR A 9 17.21 -32.13 -23.49
N PRO A 10 17.41 -31.08 -22.67
CA PRO A 10 16.60 -30.85 -21.49
C PRO A 10 15.16 -30.56 -21.90
N LYS A 11 14.21 -31.22 -21.24
CA LYS A 11 12.79 -30.81 -21.23
C LYS A 11 12.77 -29.30 -20.97
N LYS A 12 12.27 -28.52 -21.95
CA LYS A 12 11.83 -27.15 -21.69
C LYS A 12 10.94 -27.23 -20.47
N LYS A 13 11.41 -26.71 -19.33
CA LYS A 13 10.55 -26.37 -18.22
C LYS A 13 9.54 -25.41 -18.84
N ASN A 14 8.32 -25.88 -19.01
CA ASN A 14 7.20 -25.01 -19.30
C ASN A 14 7.24 -23.94 -18.21
N GLU A 15 7.60 -22.73 -18.60
CA GLU A 15 7.23 -21.52 -17.90
C GLU A 15 5.71 -21.55 -17.86
N ILE A 16 5.17 -22.19 -16.81
CA ILE A 16 3.83 -21.95 -16.36
C ILE A 16 3.88 -20.50 -15.93
N THR A 17 3.54 -19.61 -16.85
CA THR A 17 3.09 -18.28 -16.50
C THR A 17 1.92 -18.54 -15.58
N GLU A 18 2.15 -18.47 -14.26
CA GLU A 18 1.08 -18.27 -13.29
C GLU A 18 0.36 -17.01 -13.77
N LYS A 19 -0.69 -17.19 -14.56
CA LYS A 19 -1.78 -16.22 -14.60
C LYS A 19 -2.22 -16.15 -13.16
N GLN A 20 -1.69 -15.19 -12.40
CA GLN A 20 -2.24 -14.86 -11.11
C GLN A 20 -3.67 -14.42 -11.38
N SER A 21 -4.62 -15.35 -11.24
CA SER A 21 -6.03 -15.06 -11.43
C SER A 21 -6.42 -13.94 -10.47
N SER A 22 -7.35 -13.10 -10.91
CA SER A 22 -7.92 -12.06 -10.08
C SER A 22 -8.56 -12.72 -8.84
N PRO A 23 -8.41 -12.15 -7.62
CA PRO A 23 -9.14 -12.62 -6.46
C PRO A 23 -10.66 -12.58 -6.67
N ILE A 24 -11.12 -11.73 -7.59
CA ILE A 24 -12.49 -11.69 -8.07
C ILE A 24 -12.63 -12.62 -9.27
N GLN A 25 -13.48 -13.64 -9.14
CA GLN A 25 -13.80 -14.58 -10.21
C GLN A 25 -14.94 -14.05 -11.08
N GLU A 26 -15.94 -13.44 -10.47
CA GLU A 26 -17.12 -12.92 -11.16
C GLU A 26 -17.72 -11.76 -10.38
N ILE A 27 -18.28 -10.78 -11.09
CA ILE A 27 -19.12 -9.75 -10.46
C ILE A 27 -20.42 -9.65 -11.25
N LYS A 28 -21.55 -9.91 -10.58
CA LYS A 28 -22.89 -9.81 -11.14
C LYS A 28 -23.64 -8.68 -10.47
N GLN A 29 -24.24 -7.80 -11.27
CA GLN A 29 -25.23 -6.85 -10.76
C GLN A 29 -26.61 -7.52 -10.78
N THR A 30 -27.19 -7.70 -9.59
CA THR A 30 -28.52 -8.27 -9.40
C THR A 30 -29.48 -7.15 -8.99
N GLY A 31 -30.40 -6.76 -9.89
CA GLY A 31 -31.26 -5.59 -9.65
C GLY A 31 -30.51 -4.26 -9.80
N LYS A 32 -31.05 -3.16 -9.26
CA LYS A 32 -30.48 -1.81 -9.46
C LYS A 32 -29.22 -1.56 -8.64
N ASP A 33 -29.11 -2.13 -7.43
CA ASP A 33 -28.07 -1.73 -6.46
C ASP A 33 -27.36 -2.89 -5.73
N VAL A 34 -27.62 -4.16 -6.08
CA VAL A 34 -26.95 -5.31 -5.42
C VAL A 34 -25.86 -5.87 -6.33
N LEU A 35 -24.65 -5.97 -5.81
CA LEU A 35 -23.51 -6.59 -6.48
C LEU A 35 -23.19 -7.93 -5.79
N GLN A 36 -23.23 -9.02 -6.55
CA GLN A 36 -22.70 -10.32 -6.12
C GLN A 36 -21.29 -10.48 -6.66
N VAL A 37 -20.32 -10.59 -5.76
CA VAL A 37 -18.92 -10.81 -6.12
C VAL A 37 -18.58 -12.26 -5.76
N ALA A 38 -18.27 -13.08 -6.77
CA ALA A 38 -17.66 -14.38 -6.55
C ALA A 38 -16.16 -14.18 -6.34
N VAL A 39 -15.66 -14.60 -5.18
CA VAL A 39 -14.25 -14.45 -4.80
C VAL A 39 -13.58 -15.81 -4.62
N ASN A 40 -12.28 -15.84 -4.87
CA ASN A 40 -11.41 -16.91 -4.41
C ASN A 40 -10.84 -16.53 -3.03
N ASP A 41 -11.32 -17.18 -1.98
CA ASP A 41 -10.94 -16.83 -0.60
C ASP A 41 -9.43 -16.91 -0.35
N GLU A 42 -8.75 -17.92 -0.89
CA GLU A 42 -7.31 -18.09 -0.75
C GLU A 42 -6.54 -16.92 -1.39
N GLN A 43 -6.96 -16.48 -2.57
CA GLN A 43 -6.35 -15.35 -3.27
C GLN A 43 -6.69 -14.01 -2.64
N LEU A 44 -7.90 -13.88 -2.09
CA LEU A 44 -8.32 -12.68 -1.36
C LEU A 44 -7.55 -12.53 -0.05
N MET A 45 -7.42 -13.62 0.71
CA MET A 45 -6.59 -13.68 1.93
C MET A 45 -5.15 -13.27 1.62
N LYS A 46 -4.57 -13.83 0.55
CA LYS A 46 -3.21 -13.51 0.11
C LYS A 46 -3.07 -12.05 -0.34
N ALA A 47 -4.05 -11.52 -1.05
CA ALA A 47 -4.02 -10.15 -1.58
C ALA A 47 -4.19 -9.09 -0.49
N LEU A 48 -4.96 -9.38 0.56
CA LEU A 48 -5.29 -8.45 1.64
C LEU A 48 -4.50 -8.70 2.95
N GLY A 49 -3.63 -9.71 2.99
CA GLY A 49 -2.76 -9.96 4.14
C GLY A 49 -3.50 -10.34 5.42
N SER A 50 -4.69 -10.95 5.32
CA SER A 50 -5.53 -11.31 6.45
C SER A 50 -6.23 -12.65 6.22
N LYS A 51 -6.49 -13.40 7.30
CA LYS A 51 -7.34 -14.60 7.31
C LYS A 51 -8.70 -14.36 7.99
N ASP A 52 -8.94 -13.15 8.49
CA ASP A 52 -10.20 -12.76 9.12
C ASP A 52 -11.23 -12.46 8.05
N GLU A 53 -12.20 -13.36 7.90
CA GLU A 53 -13.24 -13.26 6.88
C GLU A 53 -14.08 -11.98 7.00
N ASN A 54 -14.44 -11.54 8.22
CA ASN A 54 -15.23 -10.33 8.41
C ASN A 54 -14.49 -9.10 7.89
N PHE A 55 -13.18 -9.04 8.15
CA PHE A 55 -12.32 -8.00 7.61
C PHE A 55 -12.24 -8.05 6.08
N LEU A 56 -12.02 -9.25 5.50
CA LEU A 56 -11.86 -9.42 4.06
C LEU A 56 -13.13 -9.01 3.30
N TYR A 57 -14.29 -9.50 3.74
CA TYR A 57 -15.58 -9.17 3.12
C TYR A 57 -15.93 -7.69 3.32
N GLY A 58 -15.74 -7.14 4.51
CA GLY A 58 -15.99 -5.73 4.78
C GLY A 58 -15.09 -4.79 3.97
N LEU A 59 -13.80 -5.12 3.82
CA LEU A 59 -12.89 -4.32 3.00
C LEU A 59 -13.19 -4.46 1.51
N LEU A 60 -13.53 -5.65 1.04
CA LEU A 60 -13.93 -5.88 -0.35
C LEU A 60 -15.18 -5.09 -0.70
N GLU A 61 -16.19 -5.06 0.17
CA GLU A 61 -17.41 -4.25 -0.01
C GLU A 61 -17.06 -2.77 -0.16
N GLN A 62 -16.15 -2.25 0.68
CA GLN A 62 -15.68 -0.86 0.56
C GLN A 62 -14.96 -0.60 -0.77
N ILE A 63 -14.12 -1.53 -1.23
CA ILE A 63 -13.43 -1.43 -2.53
C ILE A 63 -14.44 -1.45 -3.68
N VAL A 64 -15.44 -2.33 -3.63
CA VAL A 64 -16.50 -2.41 -4.64
C VAL A 64 -17.28 -1.10 -4.71
N ASN A 65 -17.68 -0.56 -3.55
CA ASN A 65 -18.39 0.71 -3.46
C ASN A 65 -17.56 1.88 -3.99
N ALA A 66 -16.27 1.94 -3.65
CA ALA A 66 -15.38 2.99 -4.13
C ALA A 66 -15.03 2.86 -5.63
N GLY A 67 -14.89 1.63 -6.12
CA GLY A 67 -14.54 1.29 -7.51
C GLY A 67 -15.68 1.48 -8.50
N THR A 68 -16.92 1.46 -8.03
CA THR A 68 -18.12 1.61 -8.87
C THR A 68 -18.38 3.08 -9.17
N ARG A 69 -18.51 3.44 -10.46
CA ARG A 69 -18.82 4.81 -10.90
C ARG A 69 -20.19 4.87 -11.57
N GLY A 70 -21.11 5.66 -10.99
CA GLY A 70 -22.44 5.86 -11.56
C GLY A 70 -23.29 4.59 -11.52
N ARG A 71 -24.25 4.47 -12.46
CA ARG A 71 -25.25 3.38 -12.46
C ARG A 71 -24.85 2.14 -13.28
N SER A 72 -23.77 2.22 -14.06
CA SER A 72 -23.31 1.11 -14.90
C SER A 72 -22.07 0.47 -14.26
N PHE A 73 -22.20 -0.77 -13.81
CA PHE A 73 -21.10 -1.54 -13.27
C PHE A 73 -20.32 -2.23 -14.40
N ASP A 74 -19.08 -1.79 -14.67
CA ASP A 74 -18.19 -2.45 -15.65
C ASP A 74 -17.01 -3.19 -14.99
N GLY A 75 -16.95 -3.22 -13.64
CA GLY A 75 -15.95 -3.94 -12.85
C GLY A 75 -14.52 -3.38 -12.90
N LYS A 76 -14.19 -2.52 -13.88
CA LYS A 76 -12.81 -2.07 -14.13
C LYS A 76 -12.23 -1.25 -12.99
N GLY A 77 -13.04 -0.42 -12.34
CA GLY A 77 -12.59 0.37 -11.19
C GLY A 77 -12.24 -0.51 -9.99
N VAL A 78 -13.07 -1.53 -9.73
CA VAL A 78 -12.84 -2.52 -8.66
C VAL A 78 -11.58 -3.33 -8.93
N GLU A 79 -11.42 -3.84 -10.16
CA GLU A 79 -10.25 -4.61 -10.59
C GLU A 79 -8.96 -3.78 -10.50
N PHE A 80 -9.01 -2.51 -10.92
CA PHE A 80 -7.88 -1.58 -10.76
C PHE A 80 -7.53 -1.39 -9.29
N MET A 81 -8.50 -1.10 -8.42
CA MET A 81 -8.23 -0.90 -7.00
C MET A 81 -7.61 -2.14 -6.37
N LEU A 82 -8.15 -3.32 -6.66
CA LEU A 82 -7.63 -4.58 -6.12
C LEU A 82 -6.22 -4.88 -6.66
N SER A 83 -5.93 -4.55 -7.91
CA SER A 83 -4.59 -4.64 -8.49
C SER A 83 -3.59 -3.73 -7.75
N VAL A 84 -3.99 -2.50 -7.42
CA VAL A 84 -3.17 -1.59 -6.61
C VAL A 84 -2.92 -2.16 -5.21
N VAL A 85 -3.97 -2.65 -4.53
CA VAL A 85 -3.85 -3.23 -3.19
C VAL A 85 -2.90 -4.44 -3.22
N LYS A 86 -3.10 -5.35 -4.17
CA LYS A 86 -2.22 -6.51 -4.38
C LYS A 86 -0.78 -6.11 -4.68
N GLY A 87 -0.57 -5.06 -5.48
CA GLY A 87 0.76 -4.53 -5.80
C GLY A 87 1.48 -3.93 -4.60
N ILE A 88 0.74 -3.32 -3.67
CA ILE A 88 1.28 -2.84 -2.38
C ILE A 88 1.69 -4.02 -1.49
N ASN A 89 1.07 -5.19 -1.67
CA ASN A 89 1.34 -6.43 -0.96
C ASN A 89 1.25 -6.24 0.57
N PRO A 90 0.05 -5.95 1.10
CA PRO A 90 -0.15 -5.70 2.52
C PRO A 90 0.24 -6.91 3.37
N LYS A 91 0.92 -6.65 4.48
CA LYS A 91 1.38 -7.68 5.43
C LYS A 91 0.39 -7.97 6.56
N ASP A 92 -0.57 -7.07 6.75
CA ASP A 92 -1.61 -7.13 7.78
C ASP A 92 -2.82 -6.28 7.37
N GLN A 93 -3.84 -6.30 8.23
CA GLN A 93 -5.10 -5.58 8.03
C GLN A 93 -4.92 -4.06 7.92
N VAL A 94 -3.96 -3.48 8.65
CA VAL A 94 -3.73 -2.03 8.64
C VAL A 94 -3.10 -1.60 7.32
N GLU A 95 -2.11 -2.35 6.83
CA GLU A 95 -1.56 -2.13 5.50
C GLU A 95 -2.63 -2.30 4.41
N ALA A 96 -3.54 -3.27 4.53
CA ALA A 96 -4.60 -3.50 3.56
C ALA A 96 -5.64 -2.38 3.52
N MET A 97 -6.01 -1.84 4.69
CA MET A 97 -6.86 -0.64 4.78
C MET A 97 -6.18 0.56 4.13
N LEU A 98 -4.91 0.80 4.46
CA LEU A 98 -4.14 1.92 3.91
C LEU A 98 -3.99 1.78 2.39
N ALA A 99 -3.67 0.59 1.89
CA ALA A 99 -3.56 0.29 0.47
C ALA A 99 -4.88 0.53 -0.28
N SER A 100 -6.01 0.14 0.32
CA SER A 100 -7.35 0.35 -0.26
C SER A 100 -7.69 1.84 -0.33
N GLN A 101 -7.35 2.59 0.72
CA GLN A 101 -7.51 4.04 0.73
C GLN A 101 -6.61 4.72 -0.31
N MET A 102 -5.37 4.26 -0.49
CA MET A 102 -4.44 4.78 -1.51
C MET A 102 -4.96 4.54 -2.93
N ALA A 103 -5.54 3.37 -3.20
CA ALA A 103 -6.18 3.08 -4.48
C ALA A 103 -7.37 4.02 -4.76
N ALA A 104 -8.21 4.27 -3.75
CA ALA A 104 -9.33 5.20 -3.85
C ALA A 104 -8.86 6.65 -4.09
N VAL A 105 -7.83 7.09 -3.34
CA VAL A 105 -7.21 8.41 -3.51
C VAL A 105 -6.65 8.56 -4.92
N GLN A 106 -5.98 7.54 -5.47
CA GLN A 106 -5.46 7.58 -6.84
C GLN A 106 -6.58 7.75 -7.87
N MET A 107 -7.68 6.98 -7.74
CA MET A 107 -8.82 7.12 -8.65
C MET A 107 -9.48 8.49 -8.58
N ALA A 108 -9.64 9.04 -7.37
CA ALA A 108 -10.19 10.38 -7.17
C ALA A 108 -9.26 11.42 -7.78
N THR A 109 -7.95 11.30 -7.56
CA THR A 109 -6.92 12.19 -8.13
C THR A 109 -7.01 12.22 -9.65
N MET A 110 -7.06 11.05 -10.31
CA MET A 110 -7.18 10.97 -11.77
C MET A 110 -8.53 11.49 -12.29
N THR A 111 -9.59 11.42 -11.48
CA THR A 111 -10.88 12.04 -11.82
C THR A 111 -10.79 13.56 -11.83
N PHE A 112 -10.13 14.16 -10.84
CA PHE A 112 -9.92 15.61 -10.80
C PHE A 112 -8.91 16.10 -11.84
N ALA A 113 -7.88 15.30 -12.16
CA ALA A 113 -6.98 15.56 -13.28
C ALA A 113 -7.75 15.64 -14.61
N ARG A 114 -8.66 14.70 -14.86
CA ARG A 114 -9.53 14.73 -16.04
C ARG A 114 -10.44 15.96 -16.04
N ARG A 115 -11.03 16.34 -14.90
CA ARG A 115 -11.87 17.54 -14.80
C ARG A 115 -11.07 18.81 -15.13
N LEU A 116 -9.83 18.91 -14.65
CA LEU A 116 -8.93 20.03 -14.99
C LEU A 116 -8.65 20.12 -16.49
N ALA A 117 -8.51 18.98 -17.18
CA ALA A 117 -8.29 18.96 -18.62
C ALA A 117 -9.50 19.40 -19.47
N HIS A 118 -10.70 19.49 -18.89
CA HIS A 118 -11.95 19.79 -19.59
C HIS A 118 -12.71 20.97 -18.99
N VAL A 119 -12.02 21.82 -18.24
CA VAL A 119 -12.68 22.92 -17.55
C VAL A 119 -12.96 24.09 -18.50
N GLU A 120 -14.16 24.66 -18.38
CA GLU A 120 -14.63 25.77 -19.24
C GLU A 120 -14.76 27.10 -18.46
N ASN A 121 -14.67 27.06 -17.12
CA ASN A 121 -14.78 28.25 -16.28
C ASN A 121 -13.88 28.19 -15.03
N ILE A 122 -13.50 29.37 -14.55
CA ILE A 122 -12.57 29.54 -13.41
C ILE A 122 -13.07 28.85 -12.12
N PRO A 123 -14.35 28.96 -11.70
CA PRO A 123 -14.80 28.30 -10.47
C PRO A 123 -14.65 26.77 -10.48
N GLN A 124 -14.92 26.11 -11.61
CA GLN A 124 -14.69 24.67 -11.75
C GLN A 124 -13.20 24.32 -11.72
N GLN A 125 -12.36 25.19 -12.28
CA GLN A 125 -10.91 25.00 -12.34
C GLN A 125 -10.33 25.05 -10.94
N ASP A 126 -10.66 26.09 -10.18
CA ASP A 126 -10.23 26.27 -8.80
C ASP A 126 -10.67 25.11 -7.90
N SER A 127 -11.91 24.64 -8.07
CA SER A 127 -12.43 23.51 -7.30
C SER A 127 -11.67 22.22 -7.60
N ALA A 128 -11.45 21.91 -8.90
CA ALA A 128 -10.76 20.71 -9.32
C ALA A 128 -9.26 20.73 -8.98
N GLU A 129 -8.61 21.89 -9.11
CA GLU A 129 -7.20 22.11 -8.77
C GLU A 129 -6.95 21.88 -7.28
N ARG A 130 -7.79 22.47 -6.41
CA ARG A 130 -7.68 22.30 -4.96
C ARG A 130 -7.85 20.85 -4.54
N ALA A 131 -8.85 20.17 -5.11
CA ALA A 131 -9.12 18.76 -4.82
C ALA A 131 -7.96 17.87 -5.28
N PHE A 132 -7.46 18.07 -6.51
CA PHE A 132 -6.30 17.35 -7.06
C PHE A 132 -5.08 17.52 -6.16
N ASN A 133 -4.72 18.76 -5.82
CA ASN A 133 -3.53 19.05 -5.00
C ASN A 133 -3.64 18.49 -3.58
N LYS A 134 -4.84 18.51 -2.98
CA LYS A 134 -5.07 17.89 -1.66
C LYS A 134 -4.86 16.38 -1.72
N LEU A 135 -5.45 15.71 -2.71
CA LEU A 135 -5.35 14.25 -2.86
C LEU A 135 -3.93 13.80 -3.21
N ALA A 136 -3.23 14.53 -4.08
CA ALA A 136 -1.84 14.24 -4.43
C ALA A 136 -0.92 14.33 -3.19
N ARG A 137 -1.09 15.36 -2.35
CA ARG A 137 -0.35 15.46 -1.07
C ARG A 137 -0.72 14.34 -0.10
N THR A 138 -2.00 13.97 -0.01
CA THR A 138 -2.44 12.83 0.81
C THR A 138 -1.76 11.54 0.36
N PHE A 139 -1.65 11.29 -0.95
CA PHE A 139 -1.02 10.09 -1.47
C PHE A 139 0.46 9.99 -1.04
N VAL A 140 1.21 11.10 -1.09
CA VAL A 140 2.60 11.16 -0.60
C VAL A 140 2.66 10.85 0.90
N ALA A 141 1.79 11.47 1.70
CA ALA A 141 1.74 11.22 3.15
C ALA A 141 1.40 9.76 3.48
N GLN A 142 0.52 9.11 2.71
CA GLN A 142 0.20 7.69 2.86
C GLN A 142 1.39 6.79 2.51
N MET A 143 2.16 7.13 1.46
CA MET A 143 3.40 6.42 1.12
C MET A 143 4.45 6.51 2.23
N GLU A 144 4.63 7.70 2.82
CA GLU A 144 5.51 7.90 3.97
C GLU A 144 5.03 7.13 5.20
N ALA A 145 3.72 7.16 5.49
CA ALA A 145 3.13 6.42 6.59
C ALA A 145 3.33 4.91 6.43
N LEU A 146 3.12 4.36 5.23
CA LEU A 146 3.36 2.95 4.92
C LEU A 146 4.85 2.59 5.08
N THR A 147 5.74 3.41 4.54
CA THR A 147 7.19 3.22 4.66
C THR A 147 7.63 3.22 6.12
N ARG A 148 7.14 4.18 6.90
CA ARG A 148 7.39 4.26 8.34
C ARG A 148 6.83 3.05 9.07
N TYR A 149 5.59 2.64 8.78
CA TYR A 149 4.93 1.49 9.40
C TYR A 149 5.75 0.22 9.19
N ARG A 150 6.21 -0.02 7.95
CA ARG A 150 7.11 -1.15 7.60
C ARG A 150 8.50 -1.03 8.21
N GLY A 151 8.99 0.20 8.39
CA GLY A 151 10.31 0.51 8.93
C GLY A 151 10.42 0.45 10.46
N LYS A 152 9.31 0.33 11.20
CA LYS A 152 9.33 0.28 12.68
C LYS A 152 10.15 -0.87 13.28
N GLY A 153 10.53 -1.87 12.48
CA GLY A 153 11.47 -2.94 12.88
C GLY A 153 12.97 -2.64 12.65
N GLN A 154 13.33 -1.51 12.04
CA GLN A 154 14.72 -1.13 11.75
C GLN A 154 15.29 -0.11 12.76
N GLN A 155 14.92 -0.19 14.04
CA GLN A 155 15.68 0.52 15.06
C GLN A 155 17.04 -0.19 15.17
N LYS A 156 18.02 0.30 14.41
CA LYS A 156 19.38 -0.23 14.35
C LYS A 156 20.06 0.07 15.69
N MET A 157 19.80 -0.77 16.70
CA MET A 157 20.46 -0.71 17.99
C MET A 157 21.88 -1.28 17.78
N THR A 158 22.85 -0.41 17.52
CA THR A 158 24.26 -0.81 17.56
C THR A 158 24.61 -1.02 19.02
N VAL A 159 24.67 -2.28 19.46
CA VAL A 159 25.13 -2.62 20.81
C VAL A 159 26.65 -2.49 20.84
N GLU A 160 27.14 -1.33 21.27
CA GLU A 160 28.53 -1.14 21.64
C GLU A 160 28.70 -1.54 23.11
N HIS A 161 29.54 -2.54 23.38
CA HIS A 161 29.86 -2.94 24.74
C HIS A 161 30.81 -1.90 25.35
N VAL A 162 30.27 -0.97 26.14
CA VAL A 162 31.09 -0.03 26.91
C VAL A 162 31.53 -0.71 28.20
N HIS A 163 32.83 -0.95 28.34
CA HIS A 163 33.42 -1.38 29.61
C HIS A 163 33.48 -0.20 30.58
N VAL A 164 32.65 -0.22 31.61
CA VAL A 164 32.71 0.75 32.71
C VAL A 164 33.66 0.18 33.77
N HIS A 165 34.85 0.77 33.88
CA HIS A 165 35.80 0.44 34.94
C HIS A 165 35.29 0.91 36.31
N GLN A 166 35.76 0.32 37.42
CA GLN A 166 35.44 0.80 38.77
C GLN A 166 35.73 2.31 38.88
N GLY A 167 34.68 3.10 39.15
CA GLY A 167 34.74 4.56 39.23
C GLY A 167 34.21 5.32 38.00
N GLY A 168 33.91 4.65 36.89
CA GLY A 168 33.22 5.26 35.74
C GLY A 168 31.70 5.32 35.95
N GLN A 169 31.08 6.46 35.65
CA GLN A 169 29.62 6.58 35.57
C GLN A 169 29.21 6.88 34.13
N ALA A 170 28.38 6.01 33.55
CA ALA A 170 27.76 6.27 32.26
C ALA A 170 26.40 6.95 32.48
N ILE A 171 26.23 8.15 31.92
CA ILE A 171 24.94 8.86 31.94
C ILE A 171 24.17 8.43 30.69
N VAL A 172 22.95 7.93 30.87
CA VAL A 172 22.04 7.59 29.75
C VAL A 172 20.84 8.52 29.80
N GLY A 173 20.72 9.41 28.81
CA GLY A 173 19.63 10.38 28.69
C GLY A 173 20.00 11.62 27.86
N ASN A 174 19.03 12.46 27.51
CA ASN A 174 19.28 13.74 26.85
C ASN A 174 19.98 14.69 27.83
N VAL A 175 21.25 14.99 27.60
CA VAL A 175 22.01 15.97 28.39
C VAL A 175 21.81 17.36 27.79
N ASN A 176 20.98 18.20 28.42
CA ASN A 176 20.97 19.63 28.15
C ASN A 176 22.09 20.28 28.98
N GLN A 177 23.18 20.65 28.31
CA GLN A 177 24.30 21.34 28.95
C GLN A 177 23.97 22.84 29.06
N GLU A 178 23.25 23.23 30.11
CA GLU A 178 23.15 24.63 30.50
C GLU A 178 24.47 25.04 31.17
N GLY A 179 25.28 25.81 30.46
CA GLY A 179 26.61 26.23 30.88
C GLY A 179 26.60 27.16 32.09
N GLY A 180 27.04 26.64 33.25
CA GLY A 180 27.38 27.43 34.42
C GLY A 180 28.72 28.16 34.23
N GLY A 181 28.67 29.37 33.66
CA GLY A 181 29.81 30.29 33.62
C GLY A 181 30.03 30.94 34.98
N VAL A 182 31.07 30.51 35.71
CA VAL A 182 31.56 31.20 36.90
C VAL A 182 32.30 32.45 36.44
N LYS A 183 31.72 33.63 36.69
CA LYS A 183 32.42 34.92 36.58
C LYS A 183 33.42 35.02 37.74
N ASN A 184 34.72 35.07 37.42
CA ASN A 184 35.74 35.46 38.37
C ASN A 184 35.84 36.99 38.44
N GLU A 185 35.70 37.50 39.66
CA GLU A 185 35.88 38.89 40.06
C GLU A 185 37.37 39.18 40.28
N LYS A 186 37.83 40.33 39.81
CA LYS A 186 39.05 41.02 40.24
C LYS A 186 38.74 42.51 40.32
#